data_AF-A0A2C5XPZ5-F1
#
_entry.id   AF-A0A2C5XPZ5-F1
#
_cell.length_a   1.000
_cell.length_b   1.000
_cell.length_c   1.000
_cell.angle_alpha   90.00
_cell.angle_beta   90.00
_cell.angle_gamma   90.00
#
_symmetry.space_group_name_H-M   'P 1'
#
loop_
_entity.id
_entity.type
_entity.pdbx_description
1 polymer ?
#
loop_
_entity_poly.entity_id
_entity_poly.type
_entity_poly.pdbx_seq_one_letter_code
_entity_poly.pdbx_strand_id
1 'polypeptide(L)'
;MVENVILDLSREHRHLFHVVRLNGFIHTDDKLALKEIWRQLGKEMEVEDELVNRTNYADTMASLLALLSHPSEIMGADEGVTSQSVILVIDEFDMFAAHPRQTLLYNLFDIAQSRKAPIAVLGCTTRLDVVEMLEKRVKSRFSHRYVYLSAPRSLPAFWQVCRQGLMVDRTDVEGEGIEAGLEGYDDFHKHWTHKVEELYKQRPFQNLLQYHFYTTKSTSAFLTEWILPLSWLSTADMRLRCPAVGAEAAAGVSLAAPESRLQLLSALSELDLSLLIAAARLDVVAHMDTVNFAMAYDEYSSLVGRQRAQSAAG
;
A
#
# COMPACT_ATOMS: atom_id res chain seq x y z
N MET A 1 -6.05 7.81 -4.26
CA MET A 1 -6.14 8.76 -5.40
C MET A 1 -7.04 8.22 -6.50
N VAL A 2 -6.68 7.12 -7.18
CA VAL A 2 -7.51 6.52 -8.25
C VAL A 2 -8.93 6.24 -7.76
N GLU A 3 -9.04 5.63 -6.59
CA GLU A 3 -10.31 5.37 -5.90
C GLU A 3 -11.16 6.63 -5.69
N ASN A 4 -10.59 7.67 -5.08
CA ASN A 4 -11.32 8.92 -4.82
C ASN A 4 -11.82 9.55 -6.12
N VAL A 5 -10.99 9.57 -7.18
CA VAL A 5 -11.39 10.11 -8.49
C VAL A 5 -12.53 9.30 -9.11
N ILE A 6 -12.48 7.96 -9.00
CA ILE A 6 -13.55 7.09 -9.48
C ILE A 6 -14.83 7.31 -8.67
N LEU A 7 -14.72 7.46 -7.34
CA LEU A 7 -15.86 7.75 -6.48
C LEU A 7 -16.50 9.10 -6.83
N ASP A 8 -15.69 10.15 -7.00
CA ASP A 8 -16.17 11.47 -7.40
C ASP A 8 -16.85 11.44 -8.76
N LEU A 9 -16.24 10.78 -9.75
CA LEU A 9 -16.85 10.57 -11.07
C LEU A 9 -18.14 9.75 -10.99
N SER A 10 -18.20 8.77 -10.09
CA SER A 10 -19.38 7.93 -9.92
C SER A 10 -20.57 8.70 -9.32
N ARG A 11 -20.34 9.79 -8.59
CA ARG A 11 -21.43 10.63 -8.06
C ARG A 11 -22.21 11.30 -9.19
N GLU A 12 -21.54 11.72 -10.25
CA GLU A 12 -22.15 12.45 -11.38
C GLU A 12 -22.49 11.52 -12.57
N HIS A 13 -21.69 10.48 -12.80
CA HIS A 13 -21.68 9.73 -14.05
C HIS A 13 -21.73 8.21 -13.90
N ARG A 14 -22.32 7.69 -12.82
CA ARG A 14 -22.35 6.23 -12.52
C ARG A 14 -22.84 5.34 -13.65
N HIS A 15 -23.77 5.82 -14.48
CA HIS A 15 -24.41 5.04 -15.54
C HIS A 15 -23.62 5.03 -16.85
N LEU A 16 -22.56 5.82 -16.95
CA LEU A 16 -21.78 6.02 -18.19
C LEU A 16 -20.54 5.14 -18.25
N PHE A 17 -20.10 4.55 -17.13
CA PHE A 17 -18.91 3.74 -17.10
C PHE A 17 -18.96 2.55 -16.14
N HIS A 18 -18.20 1.52 -16.47
CA HIS A 18 -17.95 0.32 -15.69
C HIS A 18 -16.51 0.30 -15.21
N VAL A 19 -16.27 -0.17 -13.99
CA VAL A 19 -14.93 -0.23 -13.41
C VAL A 19 -14.53 -1.66 -13.17
N VAL A 20 -13.48 -2.10 -13.85
CA VAL A 20 -12.91 -3.43 -13.68
C VAL A 20 -11.59 -3.32 -12.95
N ARG A 21 -11.41 -4.09 -11.88
CA ARG A 21 -10.21 -4.08 -11.04
C ARG A 21 -9.49 -5.41 -11.12
N LEU A 22 -8.20 -5.34 -11.42
CA LEU A 22 -7.31 -6.48 -11.48
C LEU A 22 -6.10 -6.20 -10.58
N ASN A 23 -5.71 -7.20 -9.82
CA ASN A 23 -4.50 -7.15 -9.00
C ASN A 23 -3.51 -8.23 -9.45
N GLY A 24 -2.25 -7.85 -9.68
CA GLY A 24 -1.19 -8.75 -10.14
C GLY A 24 -0.79 -9.85 -9.17
N PHE A 25 -1.04 -9.69 -7.86
CA PHE A 25 -0.83 -10.75 -6.87
C PHE A 25 -1.92 -11.83 -6.90
N ILE A 26 -3.15 -11.45 -7.26
CA ILE A 26 -4.29 -12.38 -7.29
C ILE A 26 -4.37 -13.07 -8.67
N HIS A 27 -4.17 -12.30 -9.74
CA HIS A 27 -4.33 -12.77 -11.12
C HIS A 27 -2.97 -13.15 -11.71
N THR A 28 -2.43 -14.28 -11.28
CA THR A 28 -1.11 -14.78 -11.71
C THR A 28 -1.07 -15.34 -13.14
N ASP A 29 -2.22 -15.49 -13.78
CA ASP A 29 -2.35 -15.99 -15.17
C ASP A 29 -3.38 -15.14 -15.92
N ASP A 30 -3.14 -14.94 -17.23
CA ASP A 30 -4.03 -14.19 -18.13
C ASP A 30 -5.44 -14.80 -18.16
N LYS A 31 -5.57 -16.13 -17.98
CA LYS A 31 -6.87 -16.80 -17.91
C LYS A 31 -7.69 -16.39 -16.69
N LEU A 32 -7.05 -16.26 -15.52
CA LEU A 32 -7.71 -15.83 -14.30
C LEU A 32 -8.13 -14.37 -14.40
N ALA A 33 -7.25 -13.53 -14.94
CA ALA A 33 -7.55 -12.12 -15.19
C ALA A 33 -8.76 -11.94 -16.12
N LEU A 34 -8.85 -12.72 -17.20
CA LEU A 34 -10.00 -12.65 -18.11
C LEU A 34 -11.29 -13.14 -17.46
N LYS A 35 -11.24 -14.24 -16.70
CA LYS A 35 -12.41 -14.73 -15.97
C LYS A 35 -12.92 -13.67 -15.01
N GLU A 36 -12.02 -12.94 -14.35
CA GLU A 36 -12.39 -11.86 -13.45
C GLU A 36 -12.94 -10.63 -14.19
N ILE A 37 -12.34 -10.22 -15.31
CA ILE A 37 -12.90 -9.16 -16.16
C ILE A 37 -14.34 -9.53 -16.55
N TRP A 38 -14.55 -10.78 -16.98
CA TRP A 38 -15.87 -11.27 -17.35
C TRP A 38 -16.84 -11.29 -16.18
N ARG A 39 -16.39 -11.70 -15.00
CA ARG A 39 -17.23 -11.74 -13.79
C ARG A 39 -17.64 -10.33 -13.35
N GLN A 40 -16.73 -9.37 -13.38
CA GLN A 40 -17.02 -7.99 -12.99
C GLN A 40 -17.96 -7.31 -14.00
N LEU A 41 -17.69 -7.46 -15.30
CA LEU A 41 -18.57 -6.92 -16.35
C LEU A 41 -19.92 -7.64 -16.40
N GLY A 42 -19.94 -8.98 -16.34
CA GLY A 42 -21.17 -9.78 -16.38
C GLY A 42 -22.08 -9.54 -15.18
N LYS A 43 -21.51 -9.30 -13.99
CA LYS A 43 -22.27 -8.88 -12.81
C LYS A 43 -22.85 -7.47 -12.98
N GLU A 44 -22.16 -6.57 -13.67
CA GLU A 44 -22.65 -5.21 -13.94
C GLU A 44 -23.63 -5.16 -15.13
N MET A 45 -23.59 -6.14 -16.03
CA MET A 45 -24.44 -6.24 -17.23
C MET A 45 -25.58 -7.27 -17.11
N GLU A 46 -25.78 -7.90 -15.94
CA GLU A 46 -26.80 -8.94 -15.67
C GLU A 46 -26.79 -10.12 -16.68
N VAL A 47 -25.62 -10.51 -17.18
CA VAL A 47 -25.49 -11.61 -18.16
C VAL A 47 -25.48 -12.96 -17.41
N GLU A 48 -26.36 -13.89 -17.81
CA GLU A 48 -26.49 -15.22 -17.19
C GLU A 48 -25.15 -16.01 -17.15
N ASP A 49 -24.88 -16.63 -15.98
CA ASP A 49 -23.64 -17.36 -15.64
C ASP A 49 -23.31 -18.56 -16.55
N GLU A 50 -24.21 -18.97 -17.45
CA GLU A 50 -24.03 -20.16 -18.30
C GLU A 50 -22.92 -20.00 -19.36
N LEU A 51 -22.52 -18.77 -19.71
CA LEU A 51 -21.48 -18.52 -20.71
C LEU A 51 -20.04 -18.67 -20.16
N VAL A 52 -19.87 -18.70 -18.83
CA VAL A 52 -18.55 -18.64 -18.16
C VAL A 52 -17.78 -19.96 -18.24
N ASN A 53 -18.46 -21.08 -18.48
CA ASN A 53 -17.86 -22.42 -18.39
C ASN A 53 -17.45 -23.05 -19.73
N ARG A 54 -17.62 -22.38 -20.87
CA ARG A 54 -17.33 -22.96 -22.20
C ARG A 54 -16.82 -21.98 -23.24
N THR A 55 -15.67 -21.33 -23.03
CA THR A 55 -15.04 -20.61 -24.16
C THR A 55 -13.53 -20.55 -24.06
N ASN A 56 -12.89 -20.72 -25.21
CA ASN A 56 -11.45 -20.58 -25.41
C ASN A 56 -11.04 -19.12 -25.18
N TYR A 57 -9.79 -18.87 -24.77
CA TYR A 57 -9.26 -17.52 -24.46
C TYR A 57 -9.55 -16.47 -25.55
N ALA A 58 -9.45 -16.88 -26.82
CA ALA A 58 -9.72 -16.02 -27.97
C ALA A 58 -11.22 -15.70 -28.11
N ASP A 59 -12.10 -16.66 -27.82
CA ASP A 59 -13.55 -16.51 -27.91
C ASP A 59 -14.09 -15.66 -26.75
N THR A 60 -13.52 -15.79 -25.54
CA THR A 60 -13.85 -14.89 -24.41
C THR A 60 -13.44 -13.45 -24.68
N MET A 61 -12.27 -13.23 -25.28
CA MET A 61 -11.81 -11.87 -25.62
C MET A 61 -12.64 -11.29 -26.77
N ALA A 62 -12.95 -12.08 -27.80
CA ALA A 62 -13.81 -11.66 -28.90
C ALA A 62 -15.25 -11.38 -28.42
N SER A 63 -15.75 -12.15 -27.48
CA SER A 63 -17.06 -11.92 -26.86
C SER A 63 -17.06 -10.68 -25.97
N LEU A 64 -15.95 -10.38 -25.26
CA LEU A 64 -15.79 -9.14 -24.47
C LEU A 64 -15.85 -7.98 -25.43
N LEU A 65 -15.11 -8.10 -26.53
CA LEU A 65 -15.06 -7.09 -27.56
C LEU A 65 -16.41 -6.84 -28.21
N ALA A 66 -17.15 -7.90 -28.53
CA ALA A 66 -18.49 -7.80 -29.11
C ALA A 66 -19.49 -7.15 -28.16
N LEU A 67 -19.48 -7.52 -26.87
CA LEU A 67 -20.32 -6.89 -25.84
C LEU A 67 -20.00 -5.40 -25.67
N LEU A 68 -18.72 -5.04 -25.73
CA LEU A 68 -18.28 -3.66 -25.56
C LEU A 68 -18.43 -2.81 -26.83
N SER A 69 -18.45 -3.43 -28.01
CA SER A 69 -18.62 -2.74 -29.30
C SER A 69 -20.08 -2.61 -29.73
N HIS A 70 -20.93 -3.58 -29.37
CA HIS A 70 -22.36 -3.63 -29.76
C HIS A 70 -23.26 -3.94 -28.54
N PRO A 71 -23.36 -3.04 -27.55
CA PRO A 71 -24.29 -3.20 -26.43
C PRO A 71 -25.77 -3.24 -26.88
N SER A 72 -26.06 -2.62 -28.02
CA SER A 72 -27.41 -2.49 -28.59
C SER A 72 -28.01 -3.81 -29.12
N GLU A 73 -27.20 -4.77 -29.55
CA GLU A 73 -27.71 -6.01 -30.15
C GLU A 73 -28.10 -7.07 -29.11
N ILE A 74 -27.59 -6.98 -27.89
CA ILE A 74 -27.80 -7.99 -26.84
C ILE A 74 -28.82 -7.52 -25.79
N MET A 75 -28.90 -6.22 -25.51
CA MET A 75 -29.79 -5.70 -24.47
C MET A 75 -31.20 -5.30 -24.96
N GLY A 76 -31.50 -5.39 -26.25
CA GLY A 76 -32.83 -5.06 -26.79
C GLY A 76 -33.30 -3.63 -26.49
N ALA A 77 -32.36 -2.72 -26.20
CA ALA A 77 -32.64 -1.34 -25.82
C ALA A 77 -32.34 -0.38 -26.97
N ASP A 78 -33.26 0.56 -27.15
CA ASP A 78 -33.44 1.51 -28.24
C ASP A 78 -32.17 2.24 -28.71
N GLU A 79 -32.17 2.61 -30.00
CA GLU A 79 -31.11 3.33 -30.72
C GLU A 79 -30.83 4.72 -30.10
N GLY A 80 -30.03 4.77 -29.04
CA GLY A 80 -29.65 6.07 -28.43
C GLY A 80 -28.78 6.03 -27.18
N VAL A 81 -28.56 4.86 -26.56
CA VAL A 81 -27.69 4.78 -25.37
C VAL A 81 -26.23 4.74 -25.83
N THR A 82 -25.50 5.82 -25.56
CA THR A 82 -24.05 5.90 -25.73
C THR A 82 -23.39 4.70 -25.07
N SER A 83 -22.56 3.97 -25.81
CA SER A 83 -21.81 2.82 -25.32
C SER A 83 -21.11 3.13 -24.00
N GLN A 84 -21.41 2.34 -22.97
CA GLN A 84 -20.82 2.50 -21.65
C GLN A 84 -19.31 2.30 -21.72
N SER A 85 -18.56 3.21 -21.11
CA SER A 85 -17.10 3.19 -21.12
C SER A 85 -16.56 2.21 -20.07
N VAL A 86 -15.46 1.52 -20.35
CA VAL A 86 -14.85 0.61 -19.36
C VAL A 86 -13.52 1.15 -18.88
N ILE A 87 -13.38 1.28 -17.57
CA ILE A 87 -12.13 1.67 -16.90
C ILE A 87 -11.53 0.41 -16.27
N LEU A 88 -10.40 -0.06 -16.80
CA LEU A 88 -9.63 -1.15 -16.22
C LEU A 88 -8.51 -0.59 -15.35
N VAL A 89 -8.58 -0.86 -14.05
CA VAL A 89 -7.52 -0.57 -13.09
C VAL A 89 -6.72 -1.84 -12.84
N ILE A 90 -5.43 -1.80 -13.14
CA ILE A 90 -4.50 -2.92 -12.98
C ILE A 90 -3.46 -2.53 -11.92
N ASP A 91 -3.60 -3.08 -10.72
CA ASP A 91 -2.62 -2.96 -9.66
C ASP A 91 -1.50 -4.00 -9.84
N GLU A 92 -0.29 -3.63 -9.43
CA GLU A 92 0.94 -4.40 -9.66
C GLU A 92 1.12 -4.77 -11.14
N PHE A 93 1.02 -3.75 -12.01
CA PHE A 93 1.08 -3.89 -13.47
C PHE A 93 2.35 -4.62 -13.96
N ASP A 94 3.47 -4.50 -13.25
CA ASP A 94 4.72 -5.18 -13.56
C ASP A 94 4.61 -6.72 -13.49
N MET A 95 3.70 -7.26 -12.67
CA MET A 95 3.43 -8.70 -12.63
C MET A 95 2.79 -9.19 -13.93
N PHE A 96 1.88 -8.41 -14.53
CA PHE A 96 1.30 -8.71 -15.84
C PHE A 96 2.31 -8.57 -16.97
N ALA A 97 3.26 -7.65 -16.84
CA ALA A 97 4.39 -7.55 -17.78
C ALA A 97 5.34 -8.77 -17.68
N ALA A 98 5.39 -9.44 -16.53
CA ALA A 98 6.15 -10.67 -16.36
C ALA A 98 5.46 -11.93 -16.94
N HIS A 99 4.17 -11.86 -17.31
CA HIS A 99 3.46 -12.99 -17.90
C HIS A 99 4.04 -13.39 -19.26
N PRO A 100 4.09 -14.70 -19.57
CA PRO A 100 4.60 -15.16 -20.85
C PRO A 100 3.73 -14.64 -21.99
N ARG A 101 4.36 -14.04 -23.01
CA ARG A 101 3.71 -13.50 -24.22
C ARG A 101 2.80 -12.29 -24.00
N GLN A 102 2.61 -11.80 -22.77
CA GLN A 102 1.85 -10.58 -22.45
C GLN A 102 0.54 -10.44 -23.23
N THR A 103 -0.23 -11.54 -23.34
CA THR A 103 -1.33 -11.64 -24.31
C THR A 103 -2.49 -10.74 -23.88
N LEU A 104 -2.79 -10.71 -22.58
CA LEU A 104 -3.80 -9.82 -22.02
C LEU A 104 -3.47 -8.35 -22.30
N LEU A 105 -2.24 -7.91 -21.99
CA LEU A 105 -1.81 -6.52 -22.20
C LEU A 105 -1.81 -6.14 -23.67
N TYR A 106 -1.36 -7.04 -24.55
CA TYR A 106 -1.43 -6.85 -25.99
C TYR A 106 -2.86 -6.58 -26.44
N ASN A 107 -3.81 -7.42 -26.02
CA ASN A 107 -5.21 -7.29 -26.41
C ASN A 107 -5.81 -5.99 -25.88
N LEU A 108 -5.67 -5.71 -24.57
CA LEU A 108 -6.22 -4.49 -23.97
C LEU A 108 -5.69 -3.21 -24.64
N PHE A 109 -4.39 -3.14 -24.94
CA PHE A 109 -3.80 -1.98 -25.62
C PHE A 109 -4.17 -1.91 -27.10
N ASP A 110 -4.31 -3.04 -27.81
CA ASP A 110 -4.80 -3.06 -29.19
C ASP A 110 -6.24 -2.53 -29.28
N ILE A 111 -7.07 -2.86 -28.30
CA ILE A 111 -8.46 -2.38 -28.23
C ILE A 111 -8.50 -0.88 -27.95
N ALA A 112 -7.74 -0.42 -26.94
CA ALA A 112 -7.65 1.00 -26.61
C ALA A 112 -7.10 1.84 -27.78
N GLN A 113 -6.16 1.30 -28.56
CA GLN A 113 -5.58 1.99 -29.72
C GLN A 113 -6.51 1.96 -30.94
N SER A 114 -7.19 0.84 -31.20
CA SER A 114 -8.08 0.66 -32.36
C SER A 114 -9.42 1.39 -32.23
N ARG A 115 -9.72 1.99 -31.06
CA ARG A 115 -10.95 2.74 -30.76
C ARG A 115 -12.23 1.94 -31.04
N LYS A 116 -12.16 0.61 -31.00
CA LYS A 116 -13.31 -0.29 -31.22
C LYS A 116 -14.33 -0.21 -30.09
N ALA A 117 -13.88 0.08 -28.88
CA ALA A 117 -14.70 0.31 -27.70
C ALA A 117 -14.07 1.42 -26.82
N PRO A 118 -14.87 2.21 -26.10
CA PRO A 118 -14.37 3.24 -25.19
C PRO A 118 -13.76 2.60 -23.92
N ILE A 119 -12.49 2.19 -24.02
CA ILE A 119 -11.74 1.57 -22.92
C ILE A 119 -10.60 2.48 -22.43
N ALA A 120 -10.48 2.62 -21.12
CA ALA A 120 -9.34 3.24 -20.44
C ALA A 120 -8.60 2.21 -19.59
N VAL A 121 -7.30 2.05 -19.78
CA VAL A 121 -6.46 1.14 -18.99
C VAL A 121 -5.51 1.96 -18.10
N LEU A 122 -5.61 1.76 -16.80
CA LEU A 122 -4.81 2.40 -15.76
C LEU A 122 -3.92 1.33 -15.10
N GLY A 123 -2.61 1.37 -15.36
CA GLY A 123 -1.64 0.50 -14.70
C GLY A 123 -0.97 1.20 -13.54
N CYS A 124 -1.07 0.62 -12.34
CA CYS A 124 -0.36 1.07 -11.15
C CYS A 124 0.82 0.13 -10.88
N THR A 125 2.03 0.68 -10.73
CA THR A 125 3.21 -0.09 -10.36
C THR A 125 4.18 0.80 -9.59
N THR A 126 5.01 0.16 -8.76
CA THR A 126 6.13 0.81 -8.06
C THR A 126 7.43 0.76 -8.86
N ARG A 127 7.49 -0.05 -9.94
CA ARG A 127 8.67 -0.17 -10.80
C ARG A 127 8.74 0.96 -11.82
N LEU A 128 9.91 1.61 -11.90
CA LEU A 128 10.16 2.71 -12.83
C LEU A 128 10.46 2.23 -14.27
N ASP A 129 11.00 1.02 -14.41
CA ASP A 129 11.46 0.40 -15.65
C ASP A 129 10.40 -0.49 -16.31
N VAL A 130 9.14 -0.41 -15.88
CA VAL A 130 8.07 -1.31 -16.34
C VAL A 130 7.85 -1.27 -17.87
N VAL A 131 8.13 -0.14 -18.51
CA VAL A 131 8.01 0.04 -19.97
C VAL A 131 9.07 -0.75 -20.73
N GLU A 132 10.19 -1.09 -20.09
CA GLU A 132 11.23 -1.93 -20.67
C GLU A 132 10.89 -3.41 -20.57
N MET A 133 10.08 -3.80 -19.58
CA MET A 133 9.55 -5.16 -19.45
C MET A 133 8.53 -5.50 -20.55
N LEU A 134 7.90 -4.50 -21.18
CA LEU A 134 6.94 -4.72 -22.26
C LEU A 134 7.61 -5.19 -23.55
N GLU A 135 7.07 -6.25 -24.15
CA GLU A 135 7.49 -6.72 -25.47
C GLU A 135 7.29 -5.63 -26.54
N LYS A 136 8.11 -5.63 -27.59
CA LYS A 136 8.04 -4.62 -28.68
C LYS A 136 6.61 -4.42 -29.23
N ARG A 137 5.85 -5.50 -29.40
CA ARG A 137 4.47 -5.47 -29.92
C ARG A 137 3.44 -4.85 -28.97
N VAL A 138 3.67 -4.95 -27.66
CA VAL A 138 2.81 -4.35 -26.60
C VAL A 138 3.22 -2.91 -26.38
N LYS A 139 4.53 -2.65 -26.28
CA LYS A 139 5.11 -1.31 -26.16
C LYS A 139 4.70 -0.39 -27.30
N SER A 140 4.64 -0.91 -28.54
CA SER A 140 4.18 -0.15 -29.71
C SER A 140 2.72 0.30 -29.64
N ARG A 141 1.89 -0.37 -28.82
CA ARG A 141 0.46 -0.08 -28.65
C ARG A 141 0.18 0.77 -27.40
N PHE A 142 1.17 0.87 -26.53
CA PHE A 142 1.10 1.72 -25.35
C PHE A 142 1.14 3.20 -25.75
N SER A 143 0.32 4.04 -25.12
CA SER A 143 0.20 5.46 -25.44
C SER A 143 1.40 6.32 -25.00
N HIS A 144 2.41 5.71 -24.36
CA HIS A 144 3.59 6.37 -23.78
C HIS A 144 3.27 7.47 -22.76
N ARG A 145 2.08 7.43 -22.14
CA ARG A 145 1.68 8.34 -21.08
C ARG A 145 1.92 7.69 -19.72
N TYR A 146 2.76 8.32 -18.91
CA TYR A 146 3.01 7.92 -17.53
C TYR A 146 2.90 9.15 -16.63
N VAL A 147 2.42 8.92 -15.42
CA VAL A 147 2.32 9.94 -14.37
C VAL A 147 3.16 9.45 -13.20
N TYR A 148 4.26 10.14 -12.91
CA TYR A 148 5.10 9.83 -11.76
C TYR A 148 4.52 10.47 -10.51
N LEU A 149 4.14 9.65 -9.54
CA LEU A 149 3.74 10.11 -8.21
C LEU A 149 4.99 10.27 -7.36
N SER A 150 5.55 11.48 -7.32
CA SER A 150 6.72 11.78 -6.50
C SER A 150 6.33 12.07 -5.06
N ALA A 151 7.09 11.53 -4.11
CA ALA A 151 7.03 11.94 -2.71
C ALA A 151 7.29 13.46 -2.55
N PRO A 152 6.78 14.09 -1.47
CA PRO A 152 6.98 15.52 -1.23
C PRO A 152 8.46 15.88 -1.13
N ARG A 153 8.85 16.95 -1.83
CA ARG A 153 10.27 17.36 -1.99
C ARG A 153 10.78 18.26 -0.86
N SER A 154 9.90 18.82 -0.05
CA SER A 154 10.24 19.74 1.02
C SER A 154 9.52 19.38 2.31
N LEU A 155 10.14 19.71 3.45
CA LEU A 155 9.52 19.49 4.76
C LEU A 155 8.16 20.19 4.91
N PRO A 156 7.96 21.44 4.44
CA PRO A 156 6.65 22.06 4.46
C PRO A 156 5.62 21.33 3.61
N ALA A 157 5.99 20.81 2.43
CA ALA A 157 5.08 20.03 1.58
C ALA A 157 4.72 18.68 2.24
N PHE A 158 5.69 18.03 2.88
CA PHE A 158 5.45 16.80 3.65
C PHE A 158 4.51 17.05 4.82
N TRP A 159 4.69 18.18 5.53
CA TRP A 159 3.76 18.61 6.58
C TRP A 159 2.34 18.79 6.04
N GLN A 160 2.14 19.44 4.89
CA GLN A 160 0.80 19.62 4.33
C GLN A 160 0.07 18.29 4.11
N VAL A 161 0.77 17.27 3.60
CA VAL A 161 0.19 15.93 3.40
C VAL A 161 -0.11 15.25 4.75
N CYS A 162 0.81 15.34 5.71
CA CYS A 162 0.59 14.78 7.05
C CYS A 162 -0.56 15.47 7.79
N ARG A 163 -0.67 16.79 7.61
CA ARG A 163 -1.73 17.65 8.18
C ARG A 163 -3.10 17.23 7.68
N GLN A 164 -3.24 16.89 6.39
CA GLN A 164 -4.49 16.36 5.83
C GLN A 164 -4.92 15.05 6.50
N GLY A 165 -3.99 14.21 6.95
CA GLY A 165 -4.33 12.98 7.69
C GLY A 165 -4.71 13.20 9.16
N LEU A 166 -4.31 14.35 9.75
CA LEU A 166 -4.61 14.70 11.14
C LEU A 166 -5.80 15.66 11.27
N MET A 167 -6.27 16.23 10.17
CA MET A 167 -7.38 17.17 10.14
C MET A 167 -8.52 16.60 9.31
N VAL A 168 -9.75 16.87 9.74
CA VAL A 168 -10.94 16.53 8.98
C VAL A 168 -11.40 17.78 8.24
N ASP A 169 -11.43 17.73 6.91
CA ASP A 169 -11.97 18.81 6.10
C ASP A 169 -13.50 18.78 6.09
N ARG A 170 -14.11 19.96 6.08
CA ARG A 170 -15.58 20.14 6.18
C ARG A 170 -16.37 19.46 5.06
N THR A 171 -15.76 19.28 3.89
CA THR A 171 -16.37 18.64 2.72
C THR A 171 -16.47 17.12 2.86
N ASP A 172 -15.64 16.53 3.70
CA ASP A 172 -15.47 15.08 3.80
C ASP A 172 -16.20 14.51 5.03
N VAL A 173 -16.71 15.38 5.91
CA VAL A 173 -17.39 15.05 7.17
C VAL A 173 -18.57 14.12 6.96
N GLU A 174 -19.41 14.41 5.95
CA GLU A 174 -20.57 13.58 5.61
C GLU A 174 -20.18 12.23 4.99
N GLY A 175 -19.06 12.17 4.25
CA GLY A 175 -18.53 10.94 3.64
C GLY A 175 -17.81 10.02 4.63
N GLU A 176 -17.19 10.60 5.66
CA GLU A 176 -16.48 9.91 6.74
C GLU A 176 -17.43 9.48 7.89
N GLY A 177 -18.74 9.72 7.76
CA GLY A 177 -19.76 9.28 8.71
C GLY A 177 -19.83 10.12 10.00
N ILE A 178 -19.34 11.36 9.96
CA ILE A 178 -19.43 12.31 11.07
C ILE A 178 -20.68 13.17 10.87
N GLU A 179 -21.55 13.25 11.87
CA GLU A 179 -22.73 14.10 11.81
C GLU A 179 -22.34 15.57 11.97
N ALA A 180 -22.14 16.27 10.85
CA ALA A 180 -21.82 17.71 10.80
C ALA A 180 -22.91 18.60 11.46
N GLY A 181 -24.11 18.05 11.69
CA GLY A 181 -25.22 18.72 12.35
C GLY A 181 -25.22 18.65 13.88
N LEU A 182 -24.24 18.01 14.52
CA LEU A 182 -24.17 17.95 15.98
C LEU A 182 -23.88 19.34 16.57
N GLU A 183 -24.64 19.74 17.60
CA GLU A 183 -24.38 20.98 18.34
C GLU A 183 -22.95 20.95 18.91
N GLY A 184 -22.14 21.97 18.57
CA GLY A 184 -20.75 22.10 19.02
C GLY A 184 -19.70 21.48 18.09
N TYR A 185 -20.08 20.91 16.94
CA TYR A 185 -19.13 20.42 15.94
C TYR A 185 -18.16 21.52 15.47
N ASP A 186 -18.69 22.71 15.19
CA ASP A 186 -17.89 23.84 14.70
C ASP A 186 -16.87 24.34 15.72
N ASP A 187 -17.22 24.31 17.01
CA ASP A 187 -16.33 24.73 18.08
C ASP A 187 -15.26 23.66 18.34
N PHE A 188 -15.63 22.38 18.28
CA PHE A 188 -14.68 21.27 18.33
C PHE A 188 -13.70 21.29 17.15
N HIS A 189 -14.19 21.52 15.93
CA HIS A 189 -13.36 21.59 14.72
C HIS A 189 -12.31 22.69 14.85
N LYS A 190 -12.72 23.91 15.22
CA LYS A 190 -11.79 25.02 15.48
C LYS A 190 -10.79 24.69 16.59
N HIS A 191 -11.25 24.09 17.68
CA HIS A 191 -10.38 23.68 18.79
C HIS A 191 -9.35 22.65 18.33
N TRP A 192 -9.77 21.63 17.58
CA TRP A 192 -8.91 20.58 17.05
C TRP A 192 -7.87 21.13 16.07
N THR A 193 -8.31 21.95 15.11
CA THR A 193 -7.39 22.62 14.17
C THR A 193 -6.36 23.45 14.92
N HIS A 194 -6.79 24.26 15.90
CA HIS A 194 -5.87 25.06 16.70
C HIS A 194 -4.83 24.20 17.41
N LYS A 195 -5.27 23.10 18.02
CA LYS A 195 -4.41 22.18 18.76
C LYS A 195 -3.38 21.47 17.87
N VAL A 196 -3.75 21.05 16.67
CA VAL A 196 -2.81 20.46 15.70
C VAL A 196 -1.78 21.50 15.24
N GLU A 197 -2.20 22.75 15.03
CA GLU A 197 -1.27 23.85 14.70
C GLU A 197 -0.35 24.20 15.89
N GLU A 198 -0.84 24.09 17.14
CA GLU A 198 0.00 24.22 18.33
C GLU A 198 1.01 23.07 18.45
N LEU A 199 0.61 21.84 18.14
CA LEU A 199 1.52 20.68 18.09
C LEU A 199 2.66 20.91 17.10
N TYR A 200 2.36 21.46 15.92
CA TYR A 200 3.39 21.75 14.93
C TYR A 200 4.47 22.72 15.42
N LYS A 201 4.16 23.59 16.39
CA LYS A 201 5.14 24.50 17.02
C LYS A 201 6.03 23.80 18.04
N GLN A 202 5.66 22.60 18.51
CA GLN A 202 6.44 21.87 19.51
C GLN A 202 7.67 21.21 18.87
N ARG A 203 8.82 21.34 19.54
CA ARG A 203 10.09 20.72 19.08
C ARG A 203 10.01 19.19 18.92
N PRO A 204 9.39 18.43 19.84
CA PRO A 204 9.27 16.97 19.67
C PRO A 204 8.56 16.57 18.40
N PHE A 205 7.49 17.29 18.05
CA PHE A 205 6.73 17.06 16.82
C PHE A 205 7.55 17.37 15.56
N GLN A 206 8.26 18.50 15.57
CA GLN A 206 9.12 18.88 14.45
C GLN A 206 10.25 17.87 14.25
N ASN A 207 10.82 17.35 15.35
CA ASN A 207 11.85 16.31 15.29
C ASN A 207 11.28 15.01 14.71
N LEU A 208 10.05 14.62 15.09
CA LEU A 208 9.37 13.45 14.53
C LEU A 208 9.13 13.59 13.03
N LEU A 209 8.61 14.74 12.61
CA LEU A 209 8.35 15.04 11.21
C LEU A 209 9.65 15.04 10.39
N GLN A 210 10.72 15.65 10.92
CA GLN A 210 12.04 15.66 10.28
C GLN A 210 12.64 14.26 10.19
N TYR A 211 12.52 13.47 11.26
CA TYR A 211 12.97 12.08 11.29
C TYR A 211 12.35 11.31 10.12
N HIS A 212 11.02 11.27 10.01
CA HIS A 212 10.33 10.58 8.92
C HIS A 212 10.64 11.16 7.53
N PHE A 213 10.83 12.48 7.42
CA PHE A 213 11.17 13.11 6.16
C PHE A 213 12.60 12.78 5.68
N TYR A 214 13.56 12.63 6.57
CA TYR A 214 14.94 12.34 6.20
C TYR A 214 15.24 10.84 6.09
N THR A 215 14.46 9.96 6.75
CA THR A 215 14.63 8.51 6.68
C THR A 215 13.83 7.88 5.53
N THR A 216 12.50 7.84 5.63
CA THR A 216 11.62 7.05 4.74
C THR A 216 10.82 7.90 3.75
N LYS A 217 10.54 9.18 4.08
CA LYS A 217 9.61 10.07 3.35
C LYS A 217 8.19 9.50 3.21
N SER A 218 7.83 8.51 4.02
CA SER A 218 6.53 7.84 3.97
C SER A 218 5.55 8.54 4.90
N THR A 219 4.48 9.10 4.32
CA THR A 219 3.35 9.64 5.10
C THR A 219 2.65 8.54 5.88
N SER A 220 2.56 7.32 5.34
CA SER A 220 1.90 6.19 6.00
C SER A 220 2.62 5.79 7.30
N ALA A 221 3.96 5.77 7.29
CA ALA A 221 4.74 5.49 8.49
C ALA A 221 4.50 6.54 9.58
N PHE A 222 4.50 7.82 9.20
CA PHE A 222 4.15 8.91 10.12
C PHE A 222 2.73 8.73 10.69
N LEU A 223 1.71 8.53 9.85
CA LEU A 223 0.32 8.37 10.31
C LEU A 223 0.13 7.16 11.22
N THR A 224 0.86 6.07 10.97
CA THR A 224 0.82 4.84 11.80
C THR A 224 1.25 5.11 13.24
N GLU A 225 2.27 5.96 13.45
CA GLU A 225 2.70 6.35 14.79
C GLU A 225 1.67 7.21 15.53
N TRP A 226 0.81 7.93 14.79
CA TRP A 226 -0.27 8.74 15.36
C TRP A 226 -1.51 7.93 15.72
N ILE A 227 -1.67 6.70 15.22
CA ILE A 227 -2.83 5.85 15.54
C ILE A 227 -2.97 5.67 17.06
N LEU A 228 -1.89 5.32 17.76
CA LEU A 228 -1.94 5.10 19.21
C LEU A 228 -2.24 6.38 20.01
N PRO A 229 -1.49 7.49 19.85
CA PRO A 229 -1.82 8.76 20.50
C PRO A 229 -3.26 9.21 20.28
N LEU A 230 -3.80 9.03 19.07
CA LEU A 230 -5.17 9.41 18.74
C LEU A 230 -6.19 8.48 19.42
N SER A 231 -5.91 7.18 19.50
CA SER A 231 -6.79 6.21 20.18
C SER A 231 -6.87 6.39 21.70
N TRP A 232 -5.87 7.03 22.33
CA TRP A 232 -5.90 7.33 23.76
C TRP A 232 -6.69 8.59 24.12
N LEU A 233 -7.18 9.33 23.12
CA LEU A 233 -8.01 10.49 23.38
C LEU A 233 -9.33 10.05 24.01
N SER A 234 -9.67 10.69 25.13
CA SER A 234 -10.93 10.47 25.84
C SER A 234 -11.61 11.82 26.08
N THR A 235 -12.92 11.79 26.31
CA THR A 235 -13.68 12.99 26.72
C THR A 235 -13.15 13.61 28.02
N ALA A 236 -12.49 12.81 28.87
CA ALA A 236 -11.86 13.27 30.11
C ALA A 236 -10.40 13.77 29.93
N ASP A 237 -9.66 13.25 28.95
CA ASP A 237 -8.29 13.67 28.64
C ASP A 237 -8.11 13.79 27.13
N MET A 238 -8.20 15.01 26.63
CA MET A 238 -7.96 15.30 25.22
C MET A 238 -6.47 15.60 24.94
N ARG A 239 -5.53 15.40 25.87
CA ARG A 239 -4.13 15.81 25.64
C ARG A 239 -3.46 14.94 24.56
N LEU A 240 -3.04 15.58 23.47
CA LEU A 240 -2.24 14.93 22.45
C LEU A 240 -0.81 14.79 22.96
N ARG A 241 -0.42 13.55 23.27
CA ARG A 241 0.96 13.23 23.62
C ARG A 241 1.70 12.93 22.32
N CYS A 242 2.63 13.80 21.95
CA CYS A 242 3.46 13.58 20.77
C CYS A 242 4.27 12.29 20.98
N PRO A 243 4.25 11.34 20.03
CA PRO A 243 5.23 10.26 19.99
C PRO A 243 6.63 10.88 20.02
N ALA A 244 7.50 10.36 20.89
CA ALA A 244 8.89 10.73 20.85
C ALA A 244 9.62 9.79 19.88
N VAL A 245 10.53 10.37 19.08
CA VAL A 245 11.39 9.62 18.14
C VAL A 245 12.20 8.59 18.93
N GLY A 246 12.10 7.31 18.55
CA GLY A 246 12.79 6.22 19.26
C GLY A 246 12.28 5.94 20.68
N ALA A 247 11.09 6.42 21.05
CA ALA A 247 10.54 6.24 22.39
C ALA A 247 9.95 4.85 22.61
N GLU A 248 10.82 3.86 22.59
CA GLU A 248 10.62 2.64 23.36
C GLU A 248 10.82 2.88 24.86
N ALA A 249 11.51 3.97 25.20
CA ALA A 249 11.99 4.25 26.55
C ALA A 249 10.99 5.00 27.45
N ALA A 250 9.81 5.39 26.98
CA ALA A 250 8.86 6.15 27.81
C ALA A 250 7.40 5.72 27.56
N ALA A 251 7.08 4.47 27.91
CA ALA A 251 5.73 3.99 28.22
C ALA A 251 4.70 3.91 27.07
N GLY A 252 5.13 3.77 25.81
CA GLY A 252 4.21 3.52 24.70
C GLY A 252 4.68 2.34 23.86
N VAL A 253 3.79 1.36 23.66
CA VAL A 253 3.92 0.41 22.55
C VAL A 253 4.03 1.24 21.27
N SER A 254 5.02 0.99 20.42
CA SER A 254 5.05 1.57 19.06
C SER A 254 4.40 0.57 18.11
N LEU A 255 3.53 1.05 17.21
CA LEU A 255 3.04 0.22 16.10
C LEU A 255 4.03 0.18 14.93
N ALA A 256 5.05 1.05 14.95
CA ALA A 256 6.09 1.04 13.94
C ALA A 256 7.01 -0.17 14.16
N ALA A 257 7.50 -0.74 13.06
CA ALA A 257 8.49 -1.81 13.13
C ALA A 257 9.74 -1.28 13.85
N PRO A 258 10.30 -2.06 14.80
CA PRO A 258 11.46 -1.63 15.53
C PRO A 258 12.65 -1.40 14.61
N GLU A 259 13.39 -0.31 14.85
CA GLU A 259 14.53 0.09 14.02
C GLU A 259 15.68 -0.93 14.08
N SER A 260 15.73 -1.74 15.14
CA SER A 260 16.80 -2.70 15.36
C SER A 260 16.33 -3.97 16.05
N ARG A 261 16.95 -5.08 15.67
CA ARG A 261 16.81 -6.38 16.35
C ARG A 261 17.44 -6.37 17.75
N LEU A 262 18.17 -5.31 18.14
CA LEU A 262 18.79 -5.20 19.46
C LEU A 262 17.78 -5.25 20.62
N GLN A 263 16.53 -4.87 20.39
CA GLN A 263 15.47 -5.01 21.40
C GLN A 263 15.25 -6.46 21.82
N LEU A 264 15.46 -7.40 20.88
CA LEU A 264 15.34 -8.83 21.16
C LEU A 264 16.38 -9.28 22.20
N LEU A 265 17.52 -8.58 22.34
CA LEU A 265 18.52 -8.91 23.35
C LEU A 265 17.99 -8.79 24.78
N SER A 266 17.07 -7.84 25.02
CA SER A 266 16.45 -7.67 26.34
C SER A 266 15.49 -8.81 26.71
N ALA A 267 15.00 -9.56 25.71
CA ALA A 267 14.12 -10.70 25.91
C ALA A 267 14.87 -12.04 26.02
N LEU A 268 16.19 -12.06 25.76
CA LEU A 268 17.00 -13.27 25.87
C LEU A 268 17.27 -13.62 27.34
N SER A 269 17.32 -14.92 27.63
CA SER A 269 17.78 -15.38 28.94
C SER A 269 19.28 -15.13 29.12
N GLU A 270 19.77 -15.11 30.36
CA GLU A 270 21.20 -14.96 30.63
C GLU A 270 22.04 -16.03 29.93
N LEU A 271 21.52 -17.26 29.82
CA LEU A 271 22.18 -18.34 29.11
C LEU A 271 22.27 -18.04 27.60
N ASP A 272 21.16 -17.66 26.96
CA ASP A 272 21.14 -17.36 25.53
C ASP A 272 22.05 -16.18 25.19
N LEU A 273 22.06 -15.14 26.04
CA LEU A 273 22.94 -13.99 25.89
C LEU A 273 24.41 -14.40 26.04
N SER A 274 24.75 -15.24 27.02
CA SER A 274 26.12 -15.72 27.21
C SER A 274 26.61 -16.58 26.04
N LEU A 275 25.74 -17.39 25.45
CA LEU A 275 26.04 -18.20 24.28
C LEU A 275 26.22 -17.33 23.02
N LEU A 276 25.39 -16.29 22.88
CA LEU A 276 25.52 -15.29 21.81
C LEU A 276 26.84 -14.52 21.93
N ILE A 277 27.24 -14.13 23.15
CA ILE A 277 28.53 -13.49 23.40
C ILE A 277 29.69 -14.42 23.04
N ALA A 278 29.60 -15.70 23.41
CA ALA A 278 30.62 -16.70 23.07
C ALA A 278 30.75 -16.88 21.54
N ALA A 279 29.62 -16.99 20.83
CA ALA A 279 29.58 -17.08 19.38
C ALA A 279 30.14 -15.81 18.70
N ALA A 280 29.76 -14.62 19.15
CA ALA A 280 30.27 -13.35 18.62
C ALA A 280 31.77 -13.18 18.88
N ARG A 281 32.29 -13.71 19.99
CA ARG A 281 33.72 -13.67 20.29
C ARG A 281 34.54 -14.56 19.36
N LEU A 282 33.99 -15.70 18.94
CA LEU A 282 34.65 -16.58 17.97
C LEU A 282 34.78 -15.90 16.60
N ASP A 283 33.77 -15.16 16.18
CA ASP A 283 33.83 -14.35 14.96
C ASP A 283 34.95 -13.30 15.04
N VAL A 284 35.00 -12.53 16.13
CA VAL A 284 35.98 -11.45 16.31
C VAL A 284 37.42 -11.95 16.53
N VAL A 285 37.60 -12.98 17.36
CA VAL A 285 38.94 -13.43 17.81
C VAL A 285 39.52 -14.51 16.92
N ALA A 286 38.69 -15.41 16.38
CA ALA A 286 39.14 -16.52 15.55
C ALA A 286 38.92 -16.28 14.05
N HIS A 287 38.35 -15.12 13.66
CA HIS A 287 38.03 -14.77 12.26
C HIS A 287 37.25 -15.89 11.54
N MET A 288 36.29 -16.48 12.26
CA MET A 288 35.46 -17.57 11.75
C MET A 288 34.12 -17.05 11.26
N ASP A 289 33.94 -16.94 9.94
CA ASP A 289 32.70 -16.47 9.31
C ASP A 289 31.48 -17.37 9.59
N THR A 290 31.72 -18.63 9.98
CA THR A 290 30.66 -19.57 10.36
C THR A 290 31.01 -20.25 11.68
N VAL A 291 30.10 -20.13 12.65
CA VAL A 291 30.24 -20.72 13.99
C VAL A 291 29.23 -21.85 14.12
N ASN A 292 29.71 -23.06 14.44
CA ASN A 292 28.82 -24.16 14.77
C ASN A 292 28.50 -24.18 16.28
N PHE A 293 27.45 -24.90 16.67
CA PHE A 293 27.03 -24.95 18.08
C PHE A 293 28.11 -25.51 19.01
N ALA A 294 28.86 -26.53 18.57
CA ALA A 294 29.91 -27.14 19.38
C ALA A 294 31.03 -26.14 19.73
N MET A 295 31.47 -25.34 18.75
CA MET A 295 32.47 -24.30 18.93
C MET A 295 31.99 -23.22 19.89
N ALA A 296 30.75 -22.74 19.73
CA ALA A 296 30.16 -21.76 20.65
C ALA A 296 30.04 -22.31 22.07
N TYR A 297 29.68 -23.59 22.23
CA TYR A 297 29.57 -24.26 23.52
C TYR A 297 30.92 -24.48 24.21
N ASP A 298 31.96 -24.83 23.45
CA ASP A 298 33.33 -24.98 23.96
C ASP A 298 33.87 -23.64 24.46
N GLU A 299 33.64 -22.56 23.71
CA GLU A 299 34.05 -21.22 24.11
C GLU A 299 33.26 -20.70 25.33
N TYR A 300 31.96 -20.99 25.39
CA TYR A 300 31.15 -20.73 26.59
C TYR A 300 31.68 -21.49 27.82
N SER A 301 31.99 -22.77 27.67
CA SER A 301 32.53 -23.61 28.76
C SER A 301 33.89 -23.09 29.26
N SER A 302 34.74 -22.64 28.34
CA SER A 302 36.01 -21.98 28.64
C SER A 302 35.81 -20.66 29.42
N LEU A 303 34.85 -19.84 29.02
CA LEU A 303 34.49 -18.58 29.69
C LEU A 303 34.00 -18.81 31.12
N VAL A 304 33.05 -19.74 31.32
CA VAL A 304 32.52 -20.08 32.65
C VAL A 304 33.62 -20.69 33.53
N GLY A 305 34.49 -21.52 32.95
CA GLY A 305 35.65 -22.08 33.66
C GLY A 305 36.60 -21.00 34.19
N ARG A 306 36.90 -19.98 33.37
CA ARG A 306 37.72 -18.83 33.78
C ARG A 306 37.06 -17.99 34.87
N GLN A 307 35.76 -17.73 34.75
CA GLN A 307 35.00 -16.99 35.77
C GLN A 307 35.02 -17.69 37.13
N ARG A 308 34.84 -19.02 37.16
CA ARG A 308 34.91 -19.83 38.38
C ARG A 308 36.29 -19.77 39.02
N ALA A 309 37.36 -19.87 38.23
CA ALA A 309 38.74 -19.78 38.72
C ALA A 309 39.07 -18.40 39.30
N GLN A 310 38.58 -17.32 38.69
CA GLN A 310 38.75 -15.95 39.18
C GLN A 310 37.96 -15.69 40.47
N SER A 311 36.74 -16.22 40.56
CA SER A 311 35.89 -16.08 41.76
C SER A 311 36.40 -16.88 42.96
N ALA A 312 37.21 -17.92 42.74
CA ALA A 312 37.84 -18.72 43.80
C ALA A 312 39.19 -18.16 44.28
N ALA A 313 39.77 -17.20 43.55
CA ALA A 313 41.07 -16.61 43.83
C ALA A 313 41.01 -15.20 44.46
N GLY A 314 39.82 -14.63 44.60
CA GLY A 314 39.55 -13.38 45.33
C GLY A 314 38.78 -13.64 46.61
#